data_AF-A0A963RE79-F1
#
_entry.id   AF-A0A963RE79-F1
#
_cell.length_a   1.000
_cell.length_b   1.000
_cell.length_c   1.000
_cell.angle_alpha   90.00
_cell.angle_beta   90.00
_cell.angle_gamma   90.00
#
_symmetry.space_group_name_H-M   'P 1'
#
loop_
_entity.id
_entity.type
_entity.pdbx_description
1 polymer ?
#
loop_
_entity_poly.entity_id
_entity_poly.type
_entity_poly.pdbx_seq_one_letter_code
_entity_poly.pdbx_strand_id
1 'polypeptide(L)'
;MSGNKIRIEDLAEPQLTEAQQGAIAYMEANPVEISEEIVLAAARERTGLDDFGPDDFRIRLNRLVEEWNADTRMRQVNRMILRDMVIRHASNRLLAQDYRKQHPDYAQEKIDRPIIVVGLPRSGTTHLLNLLGSDSRLRSLPLWEVNEPLPNPIEPPREDGLDPRWVRTNEQWEMMSANSPLTAAMHPMEPDHFHEDLELMCPDFASYNYEWMSNVPGWRDASYAEDQTPHYRYQKEMLQIMQHFA
;
A
#
# COMPACT_ATOMS: atom_id res chain seq x y z
N MET A 1 -27.08 2.74 22.80
CA MET A 1 -25.82 3.11 23.47
C MET A 1 -25.42 4.48 22.97
N SER A 2 -25.30 5.50 23.83
CA SER A 2 -24.71 6.76 23.37
C SER A 2 -23.22 6.50 23.15
N GLY A 3 -22.77 6.46 21.89
CA GLY A 3 -21.35 6.37 21.59
C GLY A 3 -20.59 7.49 22.31
N ASN A 4 -19.40 7.19 22.82
CA ASN A 4 -18.52 8.19 23.40
C ASN A 4 -18.33 9.32 22.37
N LYS A 5 -18.74 10.54 22.72
CA LYS A 5 -18.55 11.70 21.83
C LYS A 5 -17.06 12.04 21.80
N ILE A 6 -16.44 11.85 20.64
CA ILE A 6 -15.06 12.29 20.37
C ILE A 6 -15.12 13.76 19.93
N ARG A 7 -14.34 14.63 20.58
CA ARG A 7 -14.18 16.04 20.20
C ARG A 7 -12.71 16.28 19.86
N ILE A 8 -12.45 16.73 18.64
CA ILE A 8 -11.12 17.11 18.14
C ILE A 8 -11.10 18.62 18.09
N GLU A 9 -10.34 19.26 18.97
CA GLU A 9 -10.36 20.73 19.14
C GLU A 9 -9.34 21.45 18.26
N ASP A 10 -8.40 20.71 17.68
CA ASP A 10 -7.23 21.20 16.96
C ASP A 10 -7.15 20.68 15.52
N LEU A 11 -8.25 20.15 14.95
CA LEU A 11 -8.23 19.59 13.59
C LEU A 11 -7.77 20.61 12.52
N ALA A 12 -8.20 21.86 12.63
CA ALA A 12 -7.84 22.94 11.71
C ALA A 12 -6.45 23.53 12.01
N GLU A 13 -6.04 23.49 13.28
CA GLU A 13 -4.78 24.04 13.78
C GLU A 13 -4.12 23.04 14.74
N PRO A 14 -3.47 21.99 14.22
CA PRO A 14 -2.97 20.87 15.02
C PRO A 14 -2.02 21.33 16.13
N GLN A 15 -2.28 20.91 17.36
CA GLN A 15 -1.41 21.19 18.51
C GLN A 15 -0.41 20.06 18.68
N LEU A 16 0.75 20.23 18.06
CA LEU A 16 1.81 19.22 18.05
C LEU A 16 2.59 19.22 19.38
N THR A 17 2.95 18.04 19.86
CA THR A 17 3.88 17.87 20.98
C THR A 17 5.28 18.37 20.62
N GLU A 18 6.13 18.68 21.61
CA GLU A 18 7.52 19.09 21.35
C GLU A 18 8.30 18.04 20.54
N ALA A 19 8.05 16.76 20.80
CA ALA A 19 8.65 15.66 20.06
C ALA A 19 8.23 15.68 18.57
N GLN A 20 6.94 15.89 18.28
CA GLN A 20 6.43 15.99 16.91
C GLN A 20 6.98 17.23 16.20
N GLN A 21 7.05 18.38 16.88
CA GLN A 21 7.64 19.60 16.33
C GLN A 21 9.12 19.40 15.99
N GLY A 22 9.88 18.77 16.89
CA GLY A 22 11.28 18.43 16.67
C GLY A 22 11.48 17.47 15.50
N ALA A 23 10.65 16.43 15.38
CA ALA A 23 10.70 15.48 14.27
C ALA A 23 10.42 16.17 12.92
N ILE A 24 9.41 17.05 12.88
CA ILE A 24 9.12 17.84 11.68
C ILE A 24 10.30 18.74 11.33
N ALA A 25 10.83 19.50 12.30
CA ALA A 25 11.95 20.41 12.06
C ALA A 25 13.20 19.67 11.56
N TYR A 26 13.48 18.49 12.10
CA TYR A 26 14.55 17.62 11.62
C TYR A 26 14.32 17.19 10.17
N MET A 27 13.12 16.72 9.82
CA MET A 27 12.81 16.30 8.45
C MET A 27 12.87 17.48 7.47
N GLU A 28 12.38 18.66 7.83
CA GLU A 28 12.48 19.85 6.99
C GLU A 28 13.94 20.30 6.76
N ALA A 29 14.84 20.02 7.71
CA ALA A 29 16.28 20.25 7.56
C ALA A 29 17.00 19.18 6.71
N ASN A 30 16.35 18.06 6.40
CA ASN A 30 16.91 16.94 5.64
C ASN A 30 15.98 16.59 4.45
N PRO A 31 16.11 17.31 3.32
CA PRO A 31 15.21 17.15 2.18
C PRO A 31 15.16 15.72 1.66
N VAL A 32 13.94 15.24 1.39
CA VAL A 32 13.67 13.91 0.85
C VAL A 32 13.57 14.00 -0.66
N GLU A 33 14.57 13.44 -1.33
CA GLU A 33 14.56 13.28 -2.78
C GLU A 33 13.69 12.07 -3.18
N ILE A 34 12.88 12.26 -4.22
CA ILE A 34 12.07 11.23 -4.85
C ILE A 34 12.33 11.30 -6.36
N SER A 35 12.86 10.22 -6.91
CA SER A 35 13.06 10.03 -8.35
C SER A 35 12.79 8.56 -8.68
N GLU A 36 12.48 8.25 -9.94
CA GLU A 36 12.38 6.86 -10.40
C GLU A 36 13.67 6.08 -10.08
N GLU A 37 14.84 6.67 -10.31
CA GLU A 37 16.13 6.04 -10.04
C GLU A 37 16.27 5.64 -8.57
N ILE A 38 15.97 6.56 -7.64
CA ILE A 38 16.03 6.29 -6.19
C ILE A 38 15.04 5.18 -5.81
N VAL A 39 13.82 5.24 -6.34
CA VAL A 39 12.76 4.26 -6.01
C VAL A 39 13.16 2.86 -6.47
N LEU A 40 13.60 2.73 -7.73
CA LEU A 40 13.98 1.43 -8.28
C LEU A 40 15.27 0.91 -7.65
N ALA A 41 16.27 1.77 -7.40
CA ALA A 41 17.51 1.35 -6.72
C ALA A 41 17.23 0.81 -5.31
N ALA A 42 16.43 1.52 -4.51
CA ALA A 42 16.07 1.06 -3.17
C ALA A 42 15.24 -0.23 -3.21
N ALA A 43 14.35 -0.40 -4.19
CA ALA A 43 13.60 -1.64 -4.36
C ALA A 43 14.51 -2.84 -4.67
N ARG A 44 15.53 -2.65 -5.51
CA ARG A 44 16.56 -3.67 -5.78
C ARG A 44 17.35 -4.02 -4.55
N GLU A 45 17.80 -3.02 -3.79
CA GLU A 45 18.54 -3.22 -2.54
C GLU A 45 17.71 -4.02 -1.52
N ARG A 46 16.42 -3.67 -1.35
CA ARG A 46 15.52 -4.36 -0.42
C ARG A 46 15.26 -5.82 -0.77
N THR A 47 15.32 -6.20 -2.04
CA THR A 47 14.89 -7.53 -2.51
C THR A 47 16.03 -8.40 -3.02
N GLY A 48 17.17 -7.81 -3.39
CA GLY A 48 18.24 -8.49 -4.10
C GLY A 48 17.92 -8.82 -5.56
N LEU A 49 16.79 -8.33 -6.10
CA LEU A 49 16.29 -8.59 -7.45
C LEU A 49 16.45 -7.35 -8.34
N ASP A 50 16.51 -7.52 -9.67
CA ASP A 50 16.71 -6.40 -10.61
C ASP A 50 15.76 -6.35 -11.81
N ASP A 51 15.00 -7.42 -12.07
CA ASP A 51 14.02 -7.49 -13.15
C ASP A 51 12.61 -7.09 -12.70
N PHE A 52 12.16 -5.94 -13.17
CA PHE A 52 10.80 -5.42 -12.94
C PHE A 52 9.76 -5.94 -13.95
N GLY A 53 10.17 -6.77 -14.91
CA GLY A 53 9.35 -7.19 -16.03
C GLY A 53 9.17 -6.05 -17.05
N PRO A 54 8.01 -5.96 -17.72
CA PRO A 54 7.75 -4.87 -18.66
C PRO A 54 7.89 -3.49 -18.01
N ASP A 55 8.44 -2.52 -18.76
CA ASP A 55 8.72 -1.16 -18.30
C ASP A 55 7.50 -0.20 -18.37
N ASP A 56 6.30 -0.71 -18.69
CA ASP A 56 5.09 0.07 -18.91
C ASP A 56 4.63 0.85 -17.66
N PHE A 57 4.94 0.34 -16.47
CA PHE A 57 4.64 0.99 -15.18
C PHE A 57 5.40 2.28 -14.96
N ARG A 58 6.56 2.46 -15.61
CA ARG A 58 7.45 3.61 -15.37
C ARG A 58 6.79 4.94 -15.71
N ILE A 59 5.91 4.95 -16.72
CA ILE A 59 5.15 6.16 -17.09
C ILE A 59 4.25 6.60 -15.93
N ARG A 60 3.58 5.65 -15.28
CA ARG A 60 2.70 5.92 -14.15
C ARG A 60 3.48 6.34 -12.90
N LEU A 61 4.60 5.66 -12.60
CA LEU A 61 5.51 6.05 -11.53
C LEU A 61 6.09 7.46 -11.73
N ASN A 62 6.62 7.75 -12.92
CA ASN A 62 7.21 9.06 -13.20
C ASN A 62 6.20 10.19 -13.07
N ARG A 63 4.96 10.00 -13.53
CA ARG A 63 3.92 11.02 -13.39
C ARG A 63 3.58 11.31 -11.91
N LEU A 64 3.52 10.30 -11.04
CA LEU A 64 3.36 10.52 -9.59
C LEU A 64 4.52 11.33 -9.01
N VAL A 65 5.75 10.91 -9.34
CA VAL A 65 6.98 11.55 -8.85
C VAL A 65 7.08 13.01 -9.33
N GLU A 66 6.72 13.29 -10.58
CA GLU A 66 6.68 14.64 -11.14
C GLU A 66 5.69 15.54 -10.38
N GLU A 67 4.47 15.04 -10.09
CA GLU A 67 3.47 15.83 -9.35
C GLU A 67 3.88 16.07 -7.90
N TRP A 68 4.42 15.06 -7.21
CA TRP A 68 4.96 15.25 -5.86
C TRP A 68 6.14 16.23 -5.86
N ASN A 69 6.99 16.18 -6.88
CA ASN A 69 8.09 17.12 -7.04
C ASN A 69 7.64 18.55 -7.32
N ALA A 70 6.51 18.73 -8.00
CA ALA A 70 5.91 20.02 -8.25
C ALA A 70 5.15 20.61 -7.04
N ASP A 71 4.74 19.80 -6.05
CA ASP A 71 4.05 20.29 -4.86
C ASP A 71 5.01 20.95 -3.86
N THR A 72 5.12 22.28 -3.95
CA THR A 72 5.95 23.11 -3.07
C THR A 72 5.42 23.23 -1.63
N ARG A 73 4.20 22.74 -1.36
CA ARG A 73 3.59 22.77 -0.02
C ARG A 73 3.75 21.44 0.72
N MET A 74 4.23 20.41 0.04
CA MET A 74 4.41 19.09 0.63
C MET A 74 5.55 19.11 1.64
N ARG A 75 5.25 18.76 2.89
CA ARG A 75 6.25 18.62 3.95
C ARG A 75 7.18 17.44 3.69
N GLN A 76 8.41 17.52 4.18
CA GLN A 76 9.42 16.47 3.97
C GLN A 76 9.02 15.14 4.63
N VAL A 77 8.32 15.18 5.77
CA VAL A 77 7.77 13.96 6.39
C VAL A 77 6.76 13.24 5.48
N ASN A 78 5.92 13.99 4.76
CA ASN A 78 4.97 13.39 3.81
C ASN A 78 5.69 12.82 2.60
N ARG A 79 6.73 13.52 2.10
CA ARG A 79 7.60 13.01 1.04
C ARG A 79 8.27 11.69 1.43
N MET A 80 8.76 11.58 2.66
CA MET A 80 9.36 10.35 3.18
C MET A 80 8.35 9.19 3.12
N ILE A 81 7.13 9.41 3.64
CA ILE A 81 6.06 8.40 3.65
C ILE A 81 5.71 7.97 2.22
N LEU A 82 5.51 8.92 1.31
CA LEU A 82 5.18 8.62 -0.10
C LEU A 82 6.33 7.89 -0.81
N ARG A 83 7.59 8.27 -0.54
CA ARG A 83 8.77 7.59 -1.07
C ARG A 83 8.84 6.14 -0.61
N ASP A 84 8.70 5.90 0.70
CA ASP A 84 8.75 4.55 1.26
C ASP A 84 7.63 3.66 0.73
N MET A 85 6.44 4.24 0.52
CA MET A 85 5.30 3.60 -0.11
C MET A 85 5.61 3.15 -1.55
N VAL A 86 6.12 4.04 -2.42
CA VAL A 86 6.43 3.65 -3.81
C VAL A 86 7.62 2.70 -3.91
N ILE A 87 8.58 2.76 -2.97
CA ILE A 87 9.65 1.76 -2.88
C ILE A 87 9.04 0.39 -2.54
N ARG A 88 8.11 0.31 -1.58
CA ARG A 88 7.40 -0.95 -1.27
C ARG A 88 6.65 -1.49 -2.49
N HIS A 89 5.97 -0.64 -3.24
CA HIS A 89 5.27 -1.07 -4.46
C HIS A 89 6.23 -1.58 -5.54
N ALA A 90 7.36 -0.90 -5.75
CA ALA A 90 8.41 -1.35 -6.65
C ALA A 90 9.06 -2.67 -6.19
N SER A 91 9.28 -2.86 -4.88
CA SER A 91 9.74 -4.12 -4.30
C SER A 91 8.74 -5.26 -4.54
N ASN A 92 7.45 -5.02 -4.32
CA ASN A 92 6.41 -6.00 -4.61
C ASN A 92 6.37 -6.39 -6.10
N ARG A 93 6.62 -5.43 -7.00
CA ARG A 93 6.72 -5.72 -8.45
C ARG A 93 7.90 -6.65 -8.76
N LEU A 94 9.07 -6.43 -8.16
CA LEU A 94 10.24 -7.30 -8.29
C LEU A 94 9.92 -8.72 -7.79
N LEU A 95 9.35 -8.83 -6.59
CA LEU A 95 9.00 -10.12 -5.99
C LEU A 95 7.97 -10.88 -6.84
N ALA A 96 6.94 -10.19 -7.33
CA ALA A 96 5.95 -10.79 -8.22
C ALA A 96 6.58 -11.24 -9.55
N GLN A 97 7.46 -10.42 -10.15
CA GLN A 97 8.14 -10.78 -11.38
C GLN A 97 9.05 -12.01 -11.22
N ASP A 98 9.82 -12.05 -10.15
CA ASP A 98 10.68 -13.19 -9.82
C ASP A 98 9.86 -14.46 -9.60
N TYR A 99 8.77 -14.36 -8.83
CA TYR A 99 7.86 -15.48 -8.59
C TYR A 99 7.26 -16.02 -9.89
N ARG A 100 6.78 -15.15 -10.80
CA ARG A 100 6.21 -15.55 -12.10
C ARG A 100 7.22 -16.31 -12.97
N LYS A 101 8.50 -15.96 -12.88
CA LYS A 101 9.57 -16.67 -13.61
C LYS A 101 9.85 -18.04 -13.02
N GLN A 102 9.87 -18.15 -11.70
CA GLN A 102 10.19 -19.39 -11.00
C GLN A 102 9.03 -20.39 -11.00
N HIS A 103 7.79 -19.89 -11.00
CA HIS A 103 6.57 -20.68 -10.87
C HIS A 103 5.55 -20.36 -11.96
N PRO A 104 5.85 -20.54 -13.26
CA PRO A 104 4.95 -20.16 -14.36
C PRO A 104 3.58 -20.87 -14.33
N ASP A 105 3.47 -21.95 -13.57
CA ASP A 105 2.24 -22.69 -13.29
C ASP A 105 1.24 -21.94 -12.41
N TYR A 106 1.63 -20.84 -11.74
CA TYR A 106 0.71 -19.92 -11.05
C TYR A 106 -0.47 -19.49 -11.96
N ALA A 107 -0.21 -19.37 -13.27
CA ALA A 107 -1.21 -18.95 -14.25
C ALA A 107 -2.36 -19.96 -14.42
N GLN A 108 -2.18 -21.21 -13.94
CA GLN A 108 -3.22 -22.24 -13.92
C GLN A 108 -4.20 -22.07 -12.77
N GLU A 109 -3.84 -21.29 -11.74
CA GLU A 109 -4.73 -21.00 -10.62
C GLU A 109 -6.02 -20.34 -11.10
N LYS A 110 -7.15 -20.88 -10.66
CA LYS A 110 -8.47 -20.37 -11.03
C LYS A 110 -9.00 -19.50 -9.91
N ILE A 111 -9.18 -18.22 -10.23
CA ILE A 111 -10.02 -17.31 -9.44
C ILE A 111 -11.47 -17.54 -9.88
N ASP A 112 -12.11 -18.56 -9.32
CA ASP A 112 -13.49 -18.93 -9.67
C ASP A 112 -14.50 -18.11 -8.86
N ARG A 113 -15.37 -17.36 -9.56
CA ARG A 113 -16.50 -16.61 -8.98
C ARG A 113 -16.14 -15.76 -7.76
N PRO A 114 -15.18 -14.82 -7.87
CA PRO A 114 -14.85 -13.91 -6.77
C PRO A 114 -16.06 -13.04 -6.42
N ILE A 115 -16.25 -12.78 -5.12
CA ILE A 115 -17.22 -11.80 -4.63
C ILE A 115 -16.49 -10.46 -4.54
N ILE A 116 -16.87 -9.51 -5.39
CA ILE A 116 -16.26 -8.18 -5.44
C ILE A 116 -17.23 -7.18 -4.82
N VAL A 117 -16.81 -6.50 -3.76
CA VAL A 117 -17.58 -5.44 -3.10
C VAL A 117 -17.14 -4.11 -3.67
N VAL A 118 -18.07 -3.36 -4.28
CA VAL A 118 -17.81 -2.03 -4.84
C VAL A 118 -18.78 -1.03 -4.25
N GLY A 119 -18.26 0.13 -3.85
CA GLY A 119 -19.07 1.23 -3.33
C GLY A 119 -18.20 2.46 -3.06
N LEU A 120 -18.85 3.61 -2.88
CA LEU A 120 -18.15 4.82 -2.45
C LEU A 120 -17.65 4.66 -1.01
N PRO A 121 -16.57 5.34 -0.61
CA PRO A 121 -16.15 5.37 0.78
C PRO A 121 -17.30 5.81 1.68
N ARG A 122 -17.37 5.21 2.88
CA ARG A 122 -18.41 5.47 3.90
C ARG A 122 -19.82 4.99 3.49
N SER A 123 -19.94 4.07 2.53
CA SER A 123 -21.21 3.41 2.16
C SER A 123 -21.50 2.09 2.90
N GLY A 124 -20.64 1.71 3.86
CA GLY A 124 -20.77 0.46 4.62
C GLY A 124 -20.03 -0.74 4.02
N THR A 125 -19.21 -0.53 2.99
CA THR A 125 -18.38 -1.58 2.35
C THR A 125 -17.48 -2.30 3.35
N THR A 126 -16.83 -1.59 4.28
CA THR A 126 -16.02 -2.21 5.35
C THR A 126 -16.82 -3.17 6.23
N HIS A 127 -18.07 -2.82 6.58
CA HIS A 127 -18.93 -3.70 7.36
C HIS A 127 -19.30 -4.96 6.58
N LEU A 128 -19.63 -4.81 5.28
CA LEU A 128 -19.92 -5.94 4.41
C LEU A 128 -18.68 -6.84 4.21
N LEU A 129 -17.50 -6.26 4.02
CA LEU A 129 -16.24 -7.00 3.88
C LEU A 129 -15.95 -7.82 5.14
N ASN A 130 -16.10 -7.23 6.32
CA ASN A 130 -15.92 -7.93 7.61
C ASN A 130 -16.94 -9.05 7.82
N LEU A 131 -18.19 -8.85 7.39
CA LEU A 131 -19.21 -9.90 7.45
C LEU A 131 -18.87 -11.08 6.53
N LEU A 132 -18.43 -10.80 5.29
CA LEU A 132 -18.04 -11.84 4.33
C LEU A 132 -16.76 -12.56 4.76
N GLY A 133 -15.74 -11.83 5.21
CA GLY A 133 -14.47 -12.41 5.66
C GLY A 133 -14.56 -13.22 6.95
N SER A 134 -15.69 -13.16 7.67
CA SER A 134 -15.97 -14.06 8.80
C SER A 134 -16.34 -15.49 8.36
N ASP A 135 -16.65 -15.71 7.07
CA ASP A 135 -16.96 -17.04 6.53
C ASP A 135 -15.68 -17.76 6.10
N SER A 136 -15.32 -18.83 6.81
CA SER A 136 -14.10 -19.61 6.56
C SER A 136 -14.05 -20.33 5.19
N ARG A 137 -15.15 -20.34 4.44
CA ARG A 137 -15.17 -20.85 3.06
C ARG A 137 -14.65 -19.83 2.05
N LEU A 138 -14.56 -18.56 2.44
CA LEU A 138 -14.05 -17.47 1.64
C LEU A 138 -12.61 -17.16 2.07
N ARG A 139 -11.77 -16.78 1.10
CA ARG A 139 -10.47 -16.16 1.40
C ARG A 139 -10.64 -14.66 1.34
N SER A 140 -10.39 -14.00 2.47
CA SER A 140 -10.25 -12.55 2.58
C SER A 140 -8.77 -12.15 2.51
N LEU A 141 -8.53 -10.86 2.26
CA LEU A 141 -7.20 -10.31 2.14
C LEU A 141 -6.86 -9.50 3.41
N PRO A 142 -6.05 -10.04 4.34
CA PRO A 142 -5.59 -9.25 5.48
C PRO A 142 -4.59 -8.17 5.01
N LEU A 143 -4.56 -7.03 5.70
CA LEU A 143 -3.73 -5.88 5.34
C LEU A 143 -2.26 -6.25 5.14
N TRP A 144 -1.69 -7.11 5.99
CA TRP A 144 -0.29 -7.49 5.87
C TRP A 144 0.03 -8.27 4.58
N GLU A 145 -0.88 -9.12 4.11
CA GLU A 145 -0.76 -9.81 2.81
C GLU A 145 -0.95 -8.82 1.65
N VAL A 146 -1.83 -7.84 1.79
CA VAL A 146 -2.05 -6.87 0.71
C VAL A 146 -0.87 -5.90 0.58
N ASN A 147 -0.32 -5.47 1.71
CA ASN A 147 0.83 -4.57 1.76
C ASN A 147 2.08 -5.21 1.16
N GLU A 148 2.31 -6.49 1.45
CA GLU A 148 3.45 -7.28 1.00
C GLU A 148 2.98 -8.67 0.54
N PRO A 149 2.47 -8.79 -0.71
CA PRO A 149 1.81 -10.02 -1.17
C PRO A 149 2.72 -11.23 -1.26
N LEU A 150 4.02 -11.05 -1.38
CA LEU A 150 4.98 -12.14 -1.44
C LEU A 150 6.01 -12.01 -0.33
N PRO A 151 6.48 -13.13 0.25
CA PRO A 151 7.65 -13.11 1.11
C PRO A 151 8.88 -12.67 0.31
N ASN A 152 9.80 -11.99 0.98
CA ASN A 152 11.09 -11.63 0.40
C ASN A 152 12.08 -12.79 0.59
N PRO A 153 12.65 -13.39 -0.48
CA PRO A 153 13.49 -14.59 -0.36
C PRO A 153 14.78 -14.37 0.43
N ILE A 154 15.28 -13.13 0.53
CA ILE A 154 16.46 -12.80 1.34
C ILE A 154 16.13 -12.49 2.81
N GLU A 155 14.84 -12.42 3.15
CA GLU A 155 14.39 -12.24 4.51
C GLU A 155 14.12 -13.60 5.18
N PRO A 156 14.92 -14.01 6.17
CA PRO A 156 14.73 -15.29 6.83
C PRO A 156 13.44 -15.30 7.68
N PRO A 157 12.81 -16.47 7.85
CA PRO A 157 11.75 -16.63 8.84
C PRO A 157 12.23 -16.24 10.24
N ARG A 158 11.32 -15.69 11.05
CA ARG A 158 11.63 -15.30 12.42
C ARG A 158 11.71 -16.51 13.35
N GLU A 159 12.54 -16.41 14.39
CA GLU A 159 12.66 -17.46 15.42
C GLU A 159 11.36 -17.67 16.22
N ASP A 160 10.56 -16.62 16.39
CA ASP A 160 9.27 -16.65 17.08
C ASP A 160 8.12 -17.23 16.23
N GLY A 161 8.38 -17.57 14.97
CA GLY A 161 7.41 -18.14 14.04
C GLY A 161 6.41 -17.15 13.45
N LEU A 162 6.51 -15.86 13.77
CA LEU A 162 5.67 -14.83 13.14
C LEU A 162 6.18 -14.51 11.72
N ASP A 163 5.27 -14.22 10.79
CA ASP A 163 5.65 -13.76 9.46
C ASP A 163 6.28 -12.34 9.58
N PRO A 164 7.49 -12.10 9.03
CA PRO A 164 8.12 -10.77 9.07
C PRO A 164 7.25 -9.65 8.51
N ARG A 165 6.42 -9.94 7.50
CA ARG A 165 5.51 -8.97 6.86
C ARG A 165 4.38 -8.56 7.80
N TRP A 166 3.87 -9.51 8.58
CA TRP A 166 2.90 -9.25 9.64
C TRP A 166 3.51 -8.34 10.71
N VAL A 167 4.72 -8.65 11.17
CA VAL A 167 5.42 -7.85 12.20
C VAL A 167 5.66 -6.42 11.74
N ARG A 168 6.18 -6.23 10.52
CA ARG A 168 6.34 -4.88 9.94
C ARG A 168 5.02 -4.11 9.87
N THR A 169 3.95 -4.77 9.44
CA THR A 169 2.62 -4.15 9.37
C THR A 169 2.14 -3.75 10.77
N ASN A 170 2.39 -4.58 11.78
CA ASN A 170 2.03 -4.29 13.17
C ASN A 170 2.82 -3.11 13.73
N GLU A 171 4.13 -3.05 13.49
CA GLU A 171 4.98 -1.93 13.91
C GLU A 171 4.52 -0.59 13.30
N GLN A 172 4.13 -0.60 12.02
CA GLN A 172 3.55 0.57 11.36
C GLN A 172 2.22 0.99 12.01
N TRP A 173 1.36 0.02 12.34
CA TRP A 173 0.10 0.27 13.03
C TRP A 173 0.29 0.86 14.43
N GLU A 174 1.22 0.31 15.22
CA GLU A 174 1.55 0.81 16.55
C GLU A 174 2.10 2.23 16.50
N MET A 175 3.01 2.52 15.55
CA MET A 175 3.54 3.86 15.34
C MET A 175 2.44 4.85 14.95
N MET A 176 1.52 4.46 14.04
CA MET A 176 0.41 5.33 13.64
C MET A 176 -0.55 5.57 14.80
N SER A 177 -0.88 4.53 15.57
CA SER A 177 -1.76 4.62 16.74
C SER A 177 -1.17 5.50 17.86
N ALA A 178 0.14 5.45 18.06
CA ALA A 178 0.83 6.30 19.02
C ALA A 178 0.80 7.79 18.61
N ASN A 179 0.91 8.08 17.31
CA ASN A 179 0.94 9.46 16.80
C ASN A 179 -0.45 10.05 16.52
N SER A 180 -1.44 9.21 16.22
CA SER A 180 -2.82 9.59 15.96
C SER A 180 -3.77 8.58 16.62
N PRO A 181 -4.00 8.69 17.94
CA PRO A 181 -4.77 7.71 18.71
C PRO A 181 -6.22 7.53 18.23
N LEU A 182 -6.79 8.56 17.59
CA LEU A 182 -8.16 8.50 17.06
C LEU A 182 -8.26 7.75 15.73
N THR A 183 -7.14 7.43 15.07
CA THR A 183 -7.15 6.68 13.80
C THR A 183 -7.80 5.31 13.98
N ALA A 184 -7.56 4.62 15.10
CA ALA A 184 -8.20 3.34 15.41
C ALA A 184 -9.73 3.40 15.49
N ALA A 185 -10.29 4.54 15.86
CA ALA A 185 -11.74 4.73 15.85
C ALA A 185 -12.31 5.05 14.45
N MET A 186 -11.45 5.48 13.50
CA MET A 186 -11.86 5.94 12.17
C MET A 186 -11.62 4.92 11.06
N HIS A 187 -10.43 4.30 11.08
CA HIS A 187 -9.93 3.36 10.09
C HIS A 187 -8.88 2.44 10.75
N PRO A 188 -9.28 1.30 11.34
CA PRO A 188 -8.32 0.33 11.85
C PRO A 188 -7.45 -0.20 10.71
N MET A 189 -6.14 -0.21 10.93
CA MET A 189 -5.12 -0.70 9.98
C MET A 189 -4.23 -1.72 10.70
N GLU A 190 -4.82 -2.53 11.58
CA GLU A 190 -4.14 -3.66 12.20
C GLU A 190 -3.84 -4.74 11.16
N PRO A 191 -2.76 -5.54 11.32
CA PRO A 191 -2.29 -6.46 10.29
C PRO A 191 -3.37 -7.40 9.74
N ASP A 192 -4.19 -7.98 10.61
CA ASP A 192 -5.20 -8.98 10.27
C ASP A 192 -6.52 -8.35 9.79
N HIS A 193 -6.64 -7.03 9.78
CA HIS A 193 -7.84 -6.36 9.28
C HIS A 193 -8.01 -6.64 7.80
N PHE A 194 -9.24 -6.98 7.37
CA PHE A 194 -9.50 -7.17 5.95
C PHE A 194 -9.38 -5.84 5.21
N HIS A 195 -8.64 -5.88 4.10
CA HIS A 195 -8.29 -4.68 3.35
C HIS A 195 -8.75 -4.75 1.89
N GLU A 196 -8.71 -3.60 1.24
CA GLU A 196 -9.17 -3.42 -0.13
C GLU A 196 -8.18 -3.98 -1.15
N ASP A 197 -8.70 -4.58 -2.20
CA ASP A 197 -7.96 -5.24 -3.28
C ASP A 197 -7.23 -4.26 -4.21
N LEU A 198 -7.59 -2.97 -4.17
CA LEU A 198 -6.97 -1.90 -4.95
C LEU A 198 -5.45 -1.79 -4.73
N GLU A 199 -4.95 -2.24 -3.57
CA GLU A 199 -3.51 -2.23 -3.27
C GLU A 199 -2.73 -3.29 -4.05
N LEU A 200 -3.40 -4.35 -4.52
CA LEU A 200 -2.77 -5.34 -5.41
C LEU A 200 -2.46 -4.75 -6.80
N MET A 201 -3.02 -3.58 -7.14
CA MET A 201 -2.67 -2.81 -8.34
C MET A 201 -1.54 -1.80 -8.10
N CYS A 202 -1.14 -1.56 -6.85
CA CYS A 202 -0.06 -0.61 -6.53
C CYS A 202 1.31 -1.02 -7.11
N PRO A 203 1.70 -2.31 -7.18
CA PRO A 203 2.93 -2.72 -7.87
C PRO A 203 2.93 -2.43 -9.38
N ASP A 204 1.75 -2.19 -9.96
CA ASP A 204 1.60 -1.71 -11.33
C ASP A 204 1.46 -0.19 -11.44
N PHE A 205 1.53 0.52 -10.30
CA PHE A 205 1.36 1.97 -10.20
C PHE A 205 0.06 2.48 -10.84
N ALA A 206 -0.98 1.65 -10.85
CA ALA A 206 -2.27 1.92 -11.50
C ALA A 206 -3.44 2.00 -10.50
N SER A 207 -3.16 1.93 -9.20
CA SER A 207 -4.18 2.00 -8.17
C SER A 207 -4.64 3.44 -7.95
N TYR A 208 -5.95 3.67 -7.91
CA TYR A 208 -6.50 4.98 -7.58
C TYR A 208 -6.15 5.42 -6.15
N ASN A 209 -5.58 4.55 -5.30
CA ASN A 209 -5.13 4.91 -3.94
C ASN A 209 -4.31 6.20 -3.89
N TYR A 210 -3.48 6.46 -4.91
CA TYR A 210 -2.60 7.62 -4.93
C TYR A 210 -3.34 8.96 -4.89
N GLU A 211 -4.55 9.04 -5.45
CA GLU A 211 -5.38 10.26 -5.40
C GLU A 211 -5.97 10.52 -4.00
N TRP A 212 -6.12 9.47 -3.19
CA TRP A 212 -6.61 9.57 -1.80
C TRP A 212 -5.49 9.91 -0.82
N MET A 213 -4.25 9.55 -1.16
CA MET A 213 -3.07 9.79 -0.32
C MET A 213 -2.38 11.13 -0.64
N SER A 214 -2.57 11.69 -1.84
CA SER A 214 -1.86 12.89 -2.28
C SER A 214 -2.62 13.65 -3.36
N ASN A 215 -2.29 14.93 -3.54
CA ASN A 215 -2.89 15.76 -4.60
C ASN A 215 -2.17 15.54 -5.94
N VAL A 216 -2.61 14.54 -6.69
CA VAL A 216 -2.03 14.11 -7.99
C VAL A 216 -3.05 14.15 -9.15
N PRO A 217 -3.62 15.33 -9.47
CA PRO A 217 -4.67 15.45 -10.47
C PRO A 217 -4.24 15.03 -11.88
N GLY A 218 -2.98 15.29 -12.27
CA GLY A 218 -2.47 14.91 -13.58
C GLY A 218 -2.34 13.39 -13.74
N TRP A 219 -1.89 12.69 -12.71
CA TRP A 219 -1.87 11.23 -12.64
C TRP A 219 -3.28 10.66 -12.67
N ARG A 220 -4.18 11.19 -11.83
CA ARG A 220 -5.59 10.76 -11.75
C ARG A 220 -6.28 10.91 -13.10
N ASP A 221 -6.23 12.08 -13.71
CA ASP A 221 -6.96 12.38 -14.95
C ASP A 221 -6.47 11.51 -16.11
N ALA A 222 -5.17 11.20 -16.14
CA ALA A 222 -4.64 10.26 -17.11
C ALA A 222 -5.07 8.81 -16.83
N SER A 223 -5.04 8.36 -15.57
CA SER A 223 -5.56 7.04 -15.19
C SER A 223 -7.02 6.89 -15.63
N TYR A 224 -7.87 7.88 -15.39
CA TYR A 224 -9.28 7.84 -15.80
C TYR A 224 -9.50 7.86 -17.32
N ALA A 225 -8.53 8.34 -18.10
CA ALA A 225 -8.58 8.38 -19.56
C ALA A 225 -8.07 7.10 -20.23
N GLU A 226 -7.41 6.21 -19.48
CA GLU A 226 -6.78 4.99 -20.01
C GLU A 226 -7.68 3.75 -19.83
N ASP A 227 -7.50 2.74 -20.69
CA ASP A 227 -8.15 1.44 -20.53
C ASP A 227 -7.62 0.75 -19.26
N GLN A 228 -8.51 0.49 -18.30
CA GLN A 228 -8.17 -0.13 -17.02
C GLN A 228 -8.02 -1.66 -17.10
N THR A 229 -8.39 -2.28 -18.23
CA THR A 229 -8.37 -3.74 -18.40
C THR A 229 -7.01 -4.37 -18.08
N PRO A 230 -5.84 -3.82 -18.51
CA PRO A 230 -4.54 -4.38 -18.18
C PRO A 230 -4.26 -4.40 -16.67
N HIS A 231 -4.72 -3.39 -15.95
CA HIS A 231 -4.45 -3.25 -14.51
C HIS A 231 -5.29 -4.23 -13.68
N TYR A 232 -6.54 -4.48 -14.09
CA TYR A 232 -7.34 -5.56 -13.51
C TYR A 232 -6.81 -6.97 -13.87
N ARG A 233 -6.18 -7.13 -15.04
CA ARG A 233 -5.45 -8.37 -15.36
C ARG A 233 -4.25 -8.56 -14.42
N TYR A 234 -3.49 -7.49 -14.16
CA TYR A 234 -2.40 -7.50 -13.19
C TYR A 234 -2.89 -7.86 -11.78
N GLN A 235 -4.00 -7.25 -11.34
CA GLN A 235 -4.63 -7.57 -10.07
C GLN A 235 -5.02 -9.05 -9.97
N LYS A 236 -5.61 -9.61 -11.04
CA LYS A 236 -5.92 -11.04 -11.11
C LYS A 236 -4.66 -11.91 -11.03
N GLU A 237 -3.58 -11.53 -11.70
CA GLU A 237 -2.29 -12.25 -11.62
C GLU A 237 -1.77 -12.25 -10.18
N MET A 238 -1.85 -11.12 -9.46
CA MET A 238 -1.48 -11.06 -8.05
C MET A 238 -2.32 -12.00 -7.19
N LEU A 239 -3.64 -12.07 -7.41
CA LEU A 239 -4.51 -13.03 -6.73
C LEU A 239 -4.14 -14.49 -7.04
N GLN A 240 -3.80 -14.80 -8.29
CA GLN A 240 -3.35 -16.14 -8.70
C GLN A 240 -2.03 -16.51 -8.01
N ILE A 241 -1.06 -15.59 -7.98
CA ILE A 241 0.20 -15.78 -7.24
C ILE A 241 -0.10 -16.05 -5.77
N MET A 242 -0.92 -15.19 -5.13
CA MET A 242 -1.32 -15.35 -3.74
C MET A 242 -2.02 -16.67 -3.45
N GLN A 243 -2.82 -17.18 -4.38
CA GLN A 243 -3.46 -18.49 -4.27
C GLN A 243 -2.47 -19.64 -4.43
N HIS A 244 -1.48 -19.49 -5.33
CA HIS A 244 -0.52 -20.53 -5.65
C HIS A 244 0.50 -20.79 -4.53
N PHE A 245 0.96 -19.75 -3.83
CA PHE A 245 1.94 -19.93 -2.75
C PHE A 245 1.33 -20.16 -1.35
N ALA A 246 0.03 -19.96 -1.19
CA ALA A 246 -0.68 -20.07 0.08
C ALA A 246 -0.87 -21.53 0.56
#